data_AF-A0A2Z6R4Z3-F1
#
_entry.id   AF-A0A2Z6R4Z3-F1
#
_cell.length_a   1.000
_cell.length_b   1.000
_cell.length_c   1.000
_cell.angle_alpha   90.00
_cell.angle_beta   90.00
_cell.angle_gamma   90.00
#
_symmetry.space_group_name_H-M   'P 1'
#
loop_
_entity.id
_entity.type
_entity.pdbx_description
1 polymer ?
#
loop_
_entity_poly.entity_id
_entity_poly.type
_entity_poly.pdbx_seq_one_letter_code
_entity_poly.pdbx_strand_id
1 'polypeptide(L)'
;MRDLPVVSGGCGDTNDCLYQCLKMAYGSYSNMPQSIEKPEYIKDYLNLARDDPIPIACIEKIERLARSIAINVVGDHTYISKSPAQRRITLTLTNGHYSLVLNPDRKHPSFECKRPKKFITYQENEVNDIVHIYNGKAIKSITVQQFQKLKFSKNYSFVPAKRQESLEKAYIRINAERDAFLQETKKLGLPIDISLLDWNIKKTALWLFEKLSVGIPANEPLDALEAQWISKAMMGGIIWAQNNWKGYGRSYDKTSLYPSIQQSALNFPIGKGKFQILKDFTNHRGYSHFGIFRASIEKKDTPLFRYNYHNVYTHIDLTRAKALGLQVTLIQDGVSNALIYEKETRIRGSVIFGEYVDFLFKIKNQGGIASQVAKRILNTLWGALCQRKKTYKTLTTSSKSFDFPDGEVLDSIVPIGEEQWRFQFTNPGNPFKGEYPRIAPFLLAHGRKFISEMVQPYVDKVRRIHTDGFILEEDVNNSPLYTCSKDAFKTLKALKFEKEGECHVKNANQVVWTV
;
A
#
# COMPACT_ATOMS: atom_id res chain seq x y z
N MET A 1 -15.25 36.66 37.08
CA MET A 1 -15.16 35.20 37.30
C MET A 1 -14.84 34.58 35.95
N ARG A 2 -13.82 33.74 35.83
CA ARG A 2 -13.68 32.88 34.64
C ARG A 2 -14.68 31.76 34.83
N ASP A 3 -15.58 31.57 33.86
CA ASP A 3 -16.51 30.44 33.88
C ASP A 3 -15.74 29.13 34.07
N LEU A 4 -16.29 28.24 34.90
CA LEU A 4 -15.71 26.91 35.07
C LEU A 4 -15.67 26.20 33.71
N PRO A 5 -14.57 25.52 33.37
CA PRO A 5 -14.47 24.83 32.09
C PRO A 5 -15.58 23.79 31.93
N VAL A 6 -16.17 23.73 30.74
CA VAL A 6 -17.31 22.87 30.44
C VAL A 6 -16.85 21.42 30.34
N VAL A 7 -17.36 20.56 31.23
CA VAL A 7 -17.00 19.13 31.34
C VAL A 7 -17.72 18.20 30.34
N SER A 8 -18.55 18.78 29.47
CA SER A 8 -19.37 18.05 28.50
C SER A 8 -19.28 18.67 27.12
N GLY A 9 -19.28 17.82 26.09
CA GLY A 9 -19.20 18.26 24.70
C GLY A 9 -20.53 18.12 23.96
N GLY A 10 -20.97 19.20 23.32
CA GLY A 10 -22.15 19.30 22.48
C GLY A 10 -22.01 20.43 21.45
N CYS A 11 -22.51 20.23 20.24
CA CYS A 11 -22.65 21.30 19.24
C CYS A 11 -23.83 21.00 18.32
N GLY A 12 -24.58 22.05 17.97
CA GLY A 12 -25.84 21.97 17.23
C GLY A 12 -26.99 21.40 18.07
N ASP A 13 -28.16 21.29 17.46
CA ASP A 13 -29.41 20.92 18.15
C ASP A 13 -29.40 19.50 18.75
N THR A 14 -28.52 18.62 18.24
CA THR A 14 -28.44 17.21 18.68
C THR A 14 -27.18 16.88 19.48
N ASN A 15 -26.30 17.86 19.69
CA ASN A 15 -25.07 17.70 20.47
C ASN A 15 -24.20 16.48 20.08
N ASP A 16 -23.99 16.27 18.77
CA ASP A 16 -23.33 15.08 18.18
C ASP A 16 -21.84 15.26 17.86
N CYS A 17 -21.18 16.31 18.35
CA CYS A 17 -19.78 16.59 18.02
C CYS A 17 -18.83 15.41 18.29
N LEU A 18 -19.02 14.68 19.40
CA LEU A 18 -18.25 13.47 19.70
C LEU A 18 -18.50 12.36 18.67
N TYR A 19 -19.76 12.14 18.31
CA TYR A 19 -20.14 11.14 17.32
C TYR A 19 -19.52 11.43 15.95
N GLN A 20 -19.48 12.71 15.53
CA GLN A 20 -18.79 13.10 14.29
C GLN A 20 -17.28 12.81 14.36
N CYS A 21 -16.64 13.05 15.51
CA CYS A 21 -15.24 12.69 15.69
C CYS A 21 -15.00 11.17 15.61
N LEU A 22 -15.88 10.37 16.22
CA LEU A 22 -15.81 8.90 16.14
C LEU A 22 -15.97 8.44 14.68
N LYS A 23 -16.95 8.97 13.97
CA LYS A 23 -17.15 8.67 12.54
C LYS A 23 -15.89 8.96 11.71
N MET A 24 -15.25 10.11 11.94
CA MET A 24 -13.98 10.43 11.27
C MET A 24 -12.85 9.46 11.67
N ALA A 25 -12.80 9.03 12.93
CA ALA A 25 -11.80 8.09 13.44
C ALA A 25 -11.87 6.69 12.78
N TYR A 26 -13.08 6.25 12.42
CA TYR A 26 -13.33 5.00 11.70
C TYR A 26 -13.21 5.15 10.16
N GLY A 27 -13.06 6.37 9.65
CA GLY A 27 -12.89 6.68 8.23
C GLY A 27 -14.21 6.76 7.45
N SER A 28 -15.12 5.80 7.63
CA SER A 28 -16.51 5.91 7.15
C SER A 28 -17.52 5.18 8.05
N TYR A 29 -18.80 5.34 7.75
CA TYR A 29 -19.90 4.63 8.42
C TYR A 29 -19.77 3.10 8.36
N SER A 30 -19.11 2.57 7.32
CA SER A 30 -19.09 1.15 7.02
C SER A 30 -18.29 0.33 8.03
N ASN A 31 -17.36 0.97 8.73
CA ASN A 31 -16.43 0.34 9.67
C ASN A 31 -16.67 0.75 11.13
N MET A 32 -17.74 1.50 11.41
CA MET A 32 -18.17 1.74 12.79
C MET A 32 -18.80 0.45 13.37
N PRO A 33 -18.49 0.10 14.63
CA PRO A 33 -19.20 -0.97 15.32
C PRO A 33 -20.71 -0.71 15.35
N GLN A 34 -21.51 -1.75 15.12
CA GLN A 34 -22.98 -1.66 15.16
C GLN A 34 -23.51 -1.04 16.45
N SER A 35 -22.80 -1.25 17.58
CA SER A 35 -23.14 -0.69 18.89
C SER A 35 -23.04 0.84 18.98
N ILE A 36 -22.31 1.47 18.05
CA ILE A 36 -22.13 2.93 17.98
C ILE A 36 -22.40 3.48 16.58
N GLU A 37 -23.06 2.71 15.72
CA GLU A 37 -23.34 3.08 14.32
C GLU A 37 -24.23 4.31 14.20
N LYS A 38 -25.03 4.60 15.24
CA LYS A 38 -25.91 5.76 15.30
C LYS A 38 -25.65 6.55 16.58
N PRO A 39 -25.77 7.89 16.54
CA PRO A 39 -25.60 8.72 17.72
C PRO A 39 -26.63 8.38 18.81
N GLU A 40 -27.86 8.01 18.42
CA GLU A 40 -28.93 7.59 19.34
C GLU A 40 -28.48 6.44 20.23
N TYR A 41 -27.80 5.42 19.67
CA TYR A 41 -27.34 4.26 20.43
C TYR A 41 -26.33 4.63 21.51
N ILE A 42 -25.50 5.65 21.25
CA ILE A 42 -24.56 6.17 22.25
C ILE A 42 -25.33 6.89 23.36
N LYS A 43 -26.31 7.73 23.02
CA LYS A 43 -27.12 8.47 24.00
C LYS A 43 -27.91 7.52 24.90
N ASP A 44 -28.59 6.55 24.28
CA ASP A 44 -29.39 5.54 24.98
C ASP A 44 -28.52 4.74 25.96
N TYR A 45 -27.34 4.27 25.52
CA TYR A 45 -26.42 3.53 26.38
C TYR A 45 -25.89 4.34 27.57
N LEU A 46 -25.79 5.67 27.41
CA LEU A 46 -25.34 6.58 28.46
C LEU A 46 -26.49 7.08 29.35
N ASN A 47 -27.74 6.70 29.08
CA ASN A 47 -28.95 7.24 29.69
C ASN A 47 -29.02 8.78 29.57
N LEU A 48 -28.72 9.30 28.38
CA LEU A 48 -28.80 10.72 28.04
C LEU A 48 -29.96 10.98 27.08
N ALA A 49 -30.61 12.13 27.20
CA ALA A 49 -31.56 12.60 26.20
C ALA A 49 -30.85 12.83 24.86
N ARG A 50 -31.62 12.90 23.77
CA ARG A 50 -31.04 12.96 22.42
C ARG A 50 -30.19 14.21 22.21
N ASP A 51 -30.63 15.31 22.80
CA ASP A 51 -30.05 16.66 22.76
C ASP A 51 -29.09 16.93 23.92
N ASP A 52 -28.84 15.99 24.83
CA ASP A 52 -27.89 16.21 25.94
C ASP A 52 -26.43 16.26 25.44
N PRO A 53 -25.56 17.13 25.95
CA PRO A 53 -24.12 17.06 25.68
C PRO A 53 -23.49 15.82 26.35
N ILE A 54 -22.41 15.28 25.78
CA ILE A 54 -21.76 14.08 26.30
C ILE A 54 -20.63 14.45 27.28
N PRO A 55 -20.72 14.07 28.57
CA PRO A 55 -19.67 14.35 29.56
C PRO A 55 -18.37 13.58 29.27
N ILE A 56 -17.23 14.19 29.60
CA ILE A 56 -15.92 13.51 29.54
C ILE A 56 -15.88 12.23 30.41
N ALA A 57 -16.62 12.22 31.52
CA ALA A 57 -16.73 11.05 32.40
C ALA A 57 -17.38 9.82 31.72
N CYS A 58 -18.09 10.01 30.60
CA CYS A 58 -18.68 8.91 29.83
C CYS A 58 -17.73 8.29 28.80
N ILE A 59 -16.53 8.85 28.59
CA ILE A 59 -15.61 8.36 27.54
C ILE A 59 -15.26 6.88 27.74
N GLU A 60 -14.94 6.44 28.96
CA GLU A 60 -14.64 5.02 29.25
C GLU A 60 -15.83 4.09 28.90
N LYS A 61 -17.06 4.54 29.16
CA LYS A 61 -18.27 3.79 28.81
C LYS A 61 -18.41 3.64 27.30
N ILE A 62 -18.11 4.69 26.54
CA ILE A 62 -18.14 4.67 25.08
C ILE A 62 -17.06 3.73 24.52
N GLU A 63 -15.86 3.74 25.08
CA GLU A 63 -14.80 2.80 24.71
C GLU A 63 -15.24 1.34 24.94
N ARG A 64 -15.91 1.08 26.07
CA ARG A 64 -16.47 -0.24 26.40
C ARG A 64 -17.61 -0.67 25.46
N LEU A 65 -18.45 0.28 25.05
CA LEU A 65 -19.53 0.06 24.08
C LEU A 65 -18.98 -0.26 22.69
N ALA A 66 -17.95 0.47 22.26
CA ALA A 66 -17.33 0.29 20.95
C ALA A 66 -16.39 -0.92 20.88
N ARG A 67 -15.68 -1.24 21.98
CA ARG A 67 -14.66 -2.30 22.13
C ARG A 67 -13.44 -2.23 21.20
N SER A 68 -13.45 -1.34 20.20
CA SER A 68 -12.45 -1.27 19.14
C SER A 68 -11.69 0.05 19.07
N ILE A 69 -11.92 0.99 19.98
CA ILE A 69 -11.26 2.30 20.01
C ILE A 69 -10.76 2.69 21.39
N ALA A 70 -9.65 3.42 21.40
CA ALA A 70 -9.11 4.13 22.55
C ALA A 70 -9.19 5.64 22.26
N ILE A 71 -9.71 6.41 23.21
CA ILE A 71 -10.00 7.84 23.08
C ILE A 71 -9.23 8.58 24.16
N ASN A 72 -8.28 9.40 23.76
CA ASN A 72 -7.68 10.39 24.64
C ASN A 72 -8.44 11.71 24.48
N VAL A 73 -8.64 12.44 25.57
CA VAL A 73 -9.18 13.80 25.55
C VAL A 73 -8.16 14.73 26.20
N VAL A 74 -7.90 15.87 25.57
CA VAL A 74 -7.02 16.95 26.04
C VAL A 74 -7.75 18.30 25.94
N GLY A 75 -7.15 19.38 26.45
CA GLY A 75 -7.75 20.72 26.46
C GLY A 75 -8.06 21.16 27.89
N ASP A 76 -9.27 21.65 28.13
CA ASP A 76 -9.69 22.12 29.45
C ASP A 76 -9.74 20.98 30.49
N HIS A 77 -9.94 19.75 30.00
CA HIS A 77 -9.89 18.52 30.79
C HIS A 77 -9.03 17.48 30.08
N THR A 78 -8.46 16.57 30.87
CA THR A 78 -7.64 15.47 30.35
C THR A 78 -8.24 14.11 30.72
N TYR A 79 -8.36 13.23 29.74
CA TYR A 79 -8.65 11.81 29.91
C TYR A 79 -7.66 11.01 29.06
N ILE A 80 -6.93 10.07 29.69
CA ILE A 80 -6.01 9.18 28.98
C ILE A 80 -6.59 7.77 29.02
N SER A 81 -6.86 7.22 27.85
CA SER A 81 -7.46 5.90 27.70
C SER A 81 -6.53 4.79 28.17
N LYS A 82 -7.08 3.88 28.98
CA LYS A 82 -6.47 2.59 29.36
C LYS A 82 -6.86 1.45 28.42
N SER A 83 -7.68 1.71 27.40
CA SER A 83 -8.14 0.70 26.45
C SER A 83 -6.96 0.11 25.65
N PRO A 84 -6.89 -1.23 25.50
CA PRO A 84 -5.88 -1.90 24.66
C PRO A 84 -6.24 -1.87 23.17
N ALA A 85 -7.31 -1.16 22.79
CA ALA A 85 -7.73 -1.06 21.40
C ALA A 85 -6.62 -0.50 20.50
N GLN A 86 -6.50 -1.09 19.32
CA GLN A 86 -5.47 -0.73 18.33
C GLN A 86 -5.78 0.60 17.63
N ARG A 87 -7.07 0.94 17.46
CA ARG A 87 -7.49 2.25 16.96
C ARG A 87 -7.42 3.25 18.10
N ARG A 88 -6.67 4.34 17.92
CA ARG A 88 -6.46 5.36 18.94
C ARG A 88 -6.65 6.75 18.35
N ILE A 89 -7.45 7.57 19.03
CA ILE A 89 -7.65 8.97 18.68
C ILE A 89 -7.37 9.88 19.87
N THR A 90 -7.08 11.14 19.55
CA THR A 90 -7.01 12.22 20.52
C THR A 90 -8.06 13.25 20.14
N LEU A 91 -8.84 13.68 21.12
CA LEU A 91 -9.85 14.72 20.99
C LEU A 91 -9.45 15.92 21.85
N THR A 92 -9.81 17.13 21.42
CA THR A 92 -9.86 18.29 22.30
C THR A 92 -11.29 18.50 22.78
N LEU A 93 -11.46 18.79 24.07
CA LEU A 93 -12.69 19.37 24.61
C LEU A 93 -12.41 20.82 24.99
N THR A 94 -12.95 21.75 24.22
CA THR A 94 -12.77 23.20 24.40
C THR A 94 -14.08 23.90 24.17
N ASN A 95 -14.47 24.83 25.06
CA ASN A 95 -15.75 25.56 24.98
C ASN A 95 -16.96 24.64 24.77
N GLY A 96 -16.96 23.48 25.42
CA GLY A 96 -18.03 22.50 25.29
C GLY A 96 -18.12 21.81 23.93
N HIS A 97 -17.06 21.78 23.12
CA HIS A 97 -17.05 21.08 21.83
C HIS A 97 -15.94 20.04 21.74
N TYR A 98 -16.29 18.80 21.33
CA TYR A 98 -15.30 17.80 20.95
C TYR A 98 -14.81 18.03 19.53
N SER A 99 -13.50 18.04 19.35
CA SER A 99 -12.85 18.10 18.03
C SER A 99 -11.73 17.10 17.95
N LEU A 100 -11.55 16.52 16.77
CA LEU A 100 -10.48 15.56 16.51
C LEU A 100 -9.13 16.29 16.36
N VAL A 101 -8.12 15.79 17.07
CA VAL A 101 -6.73 16.20 16.90
C VAL A 101 -6.04 15.24 15.93
N LEU A 102 -5.48 15.79 14.85
CA LEU A 102 -4.63 15.00 13.94
C LEU A 102 -3.38 14.55 14.68
N ASN A 103 -2.97 13.29 14.44
CA ASN A 103 -1.79 12.73 15.10
C ASN A 103 -0.51 13.38 14.53
N PRO A 104 0.21 14.23 15.29
CA PRO A 104 1.35 14.98 14.75
C PRO A 104 2.51 14.10 14.27
N ASP A 105 2.61 12.86 14.76
CA ASP A 105 3.64 11.92 14.37
C ASP A 105 3.33 11.20 13.05
N ARG A 106 2.12 11.39 12.50
CA ARG A 106 1.75 10.88 11.19
C ARG A 106 2.10 11.86 10.09
N LYS A 107 2.34 11.31 8.91
CA LYS A 107 2.52 12.15 7.72
C LYS A 107 1.17 12.73 7.34
N HIS A 108 1.08 14.06 7.35
CA HIS A 108 -0.06 14.85 6.91
C HIS A 108 0.35 15.70 5.71
N PRO A 109 0.50 15.09 4.52
CA PRO A 109 1.07 15.82 3.41
C PRO A 109 0.01 16.80 2.91
N SER A 110 0.35 18.09 2.85
CA SER A 110 -0.50 19.13 2.29
C SER A 110 -0.57 18.97 0.76
N PHE A 111 -1.34 17.98 0.30
CA PHE A 111 -1.45 17.66 -1.12
C PHE A 111 -2.49 18.50 -1.84
N GLU A 112 -3.52 18.96 -1.12
CA GLU A 112 -4.60 19.75 -1.71
C GLU A 112 -4.10 21.12 -2.15
N CYS A 113 -4.14 21.34 -3.46
CA CYS A 113 -3.93 22.67 -4.02
C CYS A 113 -5.19 23.51 -3.78
N LYS A 114 -5.02 24.75 -3.30
CA LYS A 114 -6.14 25.72 -3.19
C LYS A 114 -6.87 25.93 -4.53
N ARG A 115 -6.14 25.74 -5.65
CA ARG A 115 -6.68 25.78 -7.02
C ARG A 115 -6.05 24.65 -7.83
N PRO A 116 -6.81 23.93 -8.66
CA PRO A 116 -6.28 22.82 -9.45
C PRO A 116 -5.26 23.32 -10.47
N LYS A 117 -4.12 22.62 -10.58
CA LYS A 117 -3.15 22.89 -11.65
C LYS A 117 -3.75 22.49 -12.99
N LYS A 118 -3.38 23.20 -14.05
CA LYS A 118 -3.70 22.77 -15.41
C LYS A 118 -2.86 21.54 -15.74
N PHE A 119 -3.45 20.49 -16.27
CA PHE A 119 -2.66 19.34 -16.70
C PHE A 119 -2.25 19.44 -18.17
N ILE A 120 -1.12 18.85 -18.49
CA ILE A 120 -0.56 18.72 -19.84
C ILE A 120 -0.33 17.23 -20.08
N THR A 121 -0.85 16.71 -21.18
CA THR A 121 -0.53 15.34 -21.60
C THR A 121 0.81 15.31 -22.31
N TYR A 122 1.58 14.25 -22.12
CA TYR A 122 2.88 14.11 -22.76
C TYR A 122 3.18 12.69 -23.21
N GLN A 123 4.07 12.59 -24.19
CA GLN A 123 4.65 11.35 -24.68
C GLN A 123 6.13 11.60 -24.96
N GLU A 124 6.99 10.81 -24.32
CA GLU A 124 8.44 10.88 -24.52
C GLU A 124 8.81 9.99 -25.73
N ASN A 125 9.57 10.54 -26.68
CA ASN A 125 10.22 9.78 -27.75
C ASN A 125 11.69 9.65 -27.37
N GLU A 126 12.01 8.57 -26.66
CA GLU A 126 13.34 8.31 -26.08
C GLU A 126 14.44 8.16 -27.15
N VAL A 127 14.09 7.86 -28.40
CA VAL A 127 15.07 7.71 -29.50
C VAL A 127 15.56 9.07 -30.00
N ASN A 128 14.72 10.10 -29.95
CA ASN A 128 15.00 11.40 -30.56
C ASN A 128 15.20 12.53 -29.53
N ASP A 129 15.28 12.23 -28.23
CA ASP A 129 15.37 13.21 -27.12
C ASP A 129 14.27 14.31 -27.16
N ILE A 130 13.12 13.99 -27.76
CA ILE A 130 11.97 14.89 -27.92
C ILE A 130 10.81 14.40 -27.05
N VAL A 131 10.10 15.35 -26.45
CA VAL A 131 8.85 15.12 -25.74
C VAL A 131 7.76 15.92 -26.44
N HIS A 132 6.70 15.22 -26.87
CA HIS A 132 5.50 15.86 -27.36
C HIS A 132 4.57 16.15 -26.19
N ILE A 133 4.08 17.38 -26.10
CA ILE A 133 3.17 17.84 -25.05
C ILE A 133 1.90 18.45 -25.64
N TYR A 134 0.77 18.30 -24.94
CA TYR A 134 -0.51 18.85 -25.34
C TYR A 134 -1.26 19.43 -24.15
N ASN A 135 -1.73 20.67 -24.29
CA ASN A 135 -2.39 21.44 -23.23
C ASN A 135 -3.91 21.59 -23.42
N GLY A 136 -4.52 20.79 -24.30
CA GLY A 136 -5.92 20.95 -24.70
C GLY A 136 -6.14 21.87 -25.91
N LYS A 137 -5.09 22.50 -26.46
CA LYS A 137 -5.20 23.38 -27.64
C LYS A 137 -4.28 22.97 -28.79
N ALA A 138 -2.99 22.84 -28.52
CA ALA A 138 -2.01 22.53 -29.56
C ALA A 138 -0.95 21.55 -29.04
N ILE A 139 -0.47 20.69 -29.94
CA ILE A 139 0.70 19.86 -29.69
C ILE A 139 1.95 20.71 -29.88
N LYS A 140 2.90 20.58 -28.95
CA LYS A 140 4.25 21.15 -29.07
C LYS A 140 5.29 20.07 -28.85
N SER A 141 6.40 20.17 -29.58
CA SER A 141 7.59 19.35 -29.37
C SER A 141 8.62 20.15 -28.58
N ILE A 142 9.14 19.59 -27.50
CA ILE A 142 10.18 20.19 -26.66
C ILE A 142 11.29 19.18 -26.41
N THR A 143 12.48 19.63 -26.04
CA THR A 143 13.56 18.71 -25.67
C THR A 143 13.32 18.10 -24.29
N VAL A 144 13.88 16.92 -24.01
CA VAL A 144 13.84 16.30 -22.67
C VAL A 144 14.36 17.27 -21.60
N GLN A 145 15.43 18.02 -21.87
CA GLN A 145 15.98 18.99 -20.92
C GLN A 145 15.00 20.14 -20.60
N GLN A 146 14.32 20.69 -21.62
CA GLN A 146 13.26 21.68 -21.43
C GLN A 146 12.10 21.10 -20.63
N PHE A 147 11.72 19.85 -20.93
CA PHE A 147 10.67 19.16 -20.23
C PHE A 147 10.97 18.94 -18.75
N GLN A 148 12.21 18.55 -18.40
CA GLN A 148 12.64 18.41 -17.01
C GLN A 148 12.52 19.74 -16.25
N LYS A 149 12.95 20.86 -16.86
CA LYS A 149 12.76 22.20 -16.25
C LYS A 149 11.27 22.53 -16.04
N LEU A 150 10.43 22.21 -17.02
CA LEU A 150 8.99 22.44 -16.96
C LEU A 150 8.28 21.58 -15.92
N LYS A 151 8.71 20.33 -15.69
CA LYS A 151 8.14 19.43 -14.67
C LYS A 151 8.15 20.02 -13.25
N PHE A 152 9.06 20.96 -12.96
CA PHE A 152 9.14 21.64 -11.68
C PHE A 152 8.28 22.91 -11.59
N SER A 153 7.56 23.27 -12.65
CA SER A 153 6.64 24.41 -12.65
C SER A 153 5.51 24.21 -11.64
N LYS A 154 5.17 25.28 -10.90
CA LYS A 154 4.04 25.28 -9.96
C LYS A 154 2.68 25.33 -10.66
N ASN A 155 2.64 25.66 -11.96
CA ASN A 155 1.38 25.94 -12.67
C ASN A 155 0.78 24.72 -13.38
N TYR A 156 1.61 23.71 -13.67
CA TYR A 156 1.23 22.60 -14.52
C TYR A 156 1.48 21.25 -13.85
N SER A 157 0.61 20.28 -14.14
CA SER A 157 0.82 18.87 -13.88
C SER A 157 1.01 18.12 -15.18
N PHE A 158 1.97 17.19 -15.24
CA PHE A 158 2.22 16.42 -16.46
C PHE A 158 1.74 14.98 -16.30
N VAL A 159 0.88 14.53 -17.21
CA VAL A 159 0.27 13.20 -17.16
C VAL A 159 0.60 12.46 -18.46
N PRO A 160 1.22 11.25 -18.42
CA PRO A 160 1.62 10.56 -19.63
C PRO A 160 0.41 10.01 -20.39
N ALA A 161 0.50 10.03 -21.72
CA ALA A 161 -0.38 9.26 -22.60
C ALA A 161 -0.09 7.75 -22.46
N LYS A 162 -1.11 6.90 -22.64
CA LYS A 162 -0.90 5.45 -22.67
C LYS A 162 -0.15 5.05 -23.95
N ARG A 163 0.46 3.86 -23.94
CA ARG A 163 1.08 3.28 -25.14
C ARG A 163 0.03 3.22 -26.25
N GLN A 164 0.37 3.71 -27.45
CA GLN A 164 -0.53 3.81 -28.63
C GLN A 164 -1.73 4.79 -28.49
N GLU A 165 -1.76 5.63 -27.45
CA GLU A 165 -2.79 6.66 -27.29
C GLU A 165 -2.26 8.02 -27.77
N SER A 166 -3.06 8.77 -28.56
CA SER A 166 -2.69 10.14 -28.93
C SER A 166 -2.80 11.09 -27.73
N LEU A 167 -2.07 12.20 -27.77
CA LEU A 167 -2.08 13.18 -26.67
C LEU A 167 -3.45 13.79 -26.41
N GLU A 168 -4.26 14.00 -27.45
CA GLU A 168 -5.62 14.51 -27.36
C GLU A 168 -6.57 13.47 -26.76
N LYS A 169 -6.49 12.21 -27.21
CA LYS A 169 -7.26 11.11 -26.62
C LYS A 169 -6.93 10.94 -25.14
N ALA A 170 -5.64 11.02 -24.78
CA ALA A 170 -5.22 11.02 -23.38
C ALA A 170 -5.83 12.20 -22.61
N TYR A 171 -5.87 13.39 -23.20
CA TYR A 171 -6.42 14.59 -22.57
C TYR A 171 -7.92 14.46 -22.29
N ILE A 172 -8.69 13.97 -23.26
CA ILE A 172 -10.11 13.68 -23.11
C ILE A 172 -10.33 12.60 -22.03
N ARG A 173 -9.57 11.50 -22.11
CA ARG A 173 -9.65 10.40 -21.14
C ARG A 173 -9.40 10.88 -19.71
N ILE A 174 -8.36 11.68 -19.47
CA ILE A 174 -8.00 12.14 -18.13
C ILE A 174 -9.11 13.00 -17.50
N ASN A 175 -9.75 13.87 -18.28
CA ASN A 175 -10.91 14.63 -17.80
C ASN A 175 -12.07 13.71 -17.46
N ALA A 176 -12.42 12.78 -18.36
CA ALA A 176 -13.49 11.80 -18.12
C ALA A 176 -13.20 10.91 -16.89
N GLU A 177 -11.94 10.51 -16.69
CA GLU A 177 -11.48 9.79 -15.50
C GLU A 177 -11.69 10.60 -14.21
N ARG A 178 -11.34 11.90 -14.22
CA ARG A 178 -11.53 12.80 -13.07
C ARG A 178 -13.02 13.00 -12.75
N ASP A 179 -13.85 13.26 -13.75
CA ASP A 179 -15.28 13.51 -13.55
C ASP A 179 -16.02 12.27 -13.05
N ALA A 180 -15.79 11.11 -13.69
CA ALA A 180 -16.42 9.86 -13.28
C ALA A 180 -16.04 9.45 -11.85
N PHE A 181 -14.75 9.58 -11.49
CA PHE A 181 -14.30 9.24 -10.14
C PHE A 181 -14.83 10.21 -9.09
N LEU A 182 -14.85 11.52 -9.38
CA LEU A 182 -15.44 12.52 -8.49
C LEU A 182 -16.94 12.26 -8.27
N GLN A 183 -17.68 11.89 -9.32
CA GLN A 183 -19.10 11.58 -9.22
C GLN A 183 -19.36 10.35 -8.35
N GLU A 184 -18.63 9.25 -8.55
CA GLU A 184 -18.83 8.04 -7.73
C GLU A 184 -18.43 8.25 -6.27
N THR A 185 -17.33 8.97 -6.02
CA THR A 185 -16.86 9.24 -4.65
C THR A 185 -17.80 10.20 -3.89
N LYS A 186 -18.44 11.15 -4.59
CA LYS A 186 -19.54 11.97 -4.04
C LYS A 186 -20.71 11.14 -3.52
N LYS A 187 -21.13 10.11 -4.26
CA LYS A 187 -22.23 9.20 -3.84
C LYS A 187 -21.89 8.44 -2.55
N LEU A 188 -20.61 8.25 -2.26
CA LEU A 188 -20.12 7.60 -1.04
C LEU A 188 -19.85 8.59 0.11
N GLY A 189 -20.20 9.87 -0.05
CA GLY A 189 -20.05 10.89 0.99
C GLY A 189 -18.63 11.42 1.17
N LEU A 190 -17.71 11.10 0.25
CA LEU A 190 -16.32 11.58 0.28
C LEU A 190 -15.92 12.05 -1.12
N PRO A 191 -16.24 13.29 -1.55
CA PRO A 191 -15.88 13.79 -2.88
C PRO A 191 -14.35 13.84 -3.07
N ILE A 192 -13.85 13.18 -4.11
CA ILE A 192 -12.41 13.20 -4.44
C ILE A 192 -12.19 13.80 -5.82
N ASP A 193 -11.67 15.02 -5.86
CA ASP A 193 -11.24 15.67 -7.10
C ASP A 193 -9.73 15.51 -7.30
N ILE A 194 -9.35 14.62 -8.22
CA ILE A 194 -7.95 14.31 -8.54
C ILE A 194 -7.18 15.54 -9.04
N SER A 195 -7.86 16.54 -9.60
CA SER A 195 -7.24 17.78 -10.07
C SER A 195 -6.68 18.65 -8.93
N LEU A 196 -7.24 18.53 -7.73
CA LEU A 196 -6.73 19.18 -6.52
C LEU A 196 -5.50 18.47 -5.94
N LEU A 197 -5.20 17.26 -6.44
CA LEU A 197 -4.12 16.39 -5.98
C LEU A 197 -3.05 16.24 -7.07
N ASP A 198 -2.80 17.32 -7.79
CA ASP A 198 -1.82 17.42 -8.89
C ASP A 198 -2.01 16.41 -10.02
N TRP A 199 -3.23 15.89 -10.21
CA TRP A 199 -3.51 14.83 -11.19
C TRP A 199 -2.70 13.55 -10.95
N ASN A 200 -2.27 13.33 -9.70
CA ASN A 200 -1.29 12.31 -9.35
C ASN A 200 -1.92 11.18 -8.52
N ILE A 201 -2.08 10.01 -9.13
CA ILE A 201 -2.65 8.81 -8.51
C ILE A 201 -1.98 8.46 -7.16
N LYS A 202 -0.66 8.60 -7.05
CA LYS A 202 0.06 8.30 -5.81
C LYS A 202 -0.29 9.30 -4.70
N LYS A 203 -0.35 10.59 -5.02
CA LYS A 203 -0.80 11.63 -4.06
C LYS A 203 -2.25 11.38 -3.65
N THR A 204 -3.12 11.05 -4.60
CA THR A 204 -4.51 10.69 -4.31
C THR A 204 -4.61 9.50 -3.38
N ALA A 205 -3.82 8.44 -3.61
CA ALA A 205 -3.79 7.27 -2.74
C ALA A 205 -3.36 7.62 -1.31
N LEU A 206 -2.28 8.40 -1.14
CA LEU A 206 -1.78 8.81 0.18
C LEU A 206 -2.76 9.74 0.91
N TRP A 207 -3.31 10.73 0.21
CA TRP A 207 -4.33 11.63 0.75
C TRP A 207 -5.57 10.88 1.22
N LEU A 208 -6.09 9.98 0.38
CA LEU A 208 -7.27 9.19 0.73
C LEU A 208 -6.99 8.26 1.91
N PHE A 209 -5.82 7.62 1.92
CA PHE A 209 -5.39 6.79 3.04
C PHE A 209 -5.32 7.61 4.34
N GLU A 210 -4.75 8.81 4.34
CA GLU A 210 -4.71 9.71 5.49
C GLU A 210 -6.13 10.01 6.02
N LYS A 211 -7.06 10.38 5.13
CA LYS A 211 -8.46 10.68 5.50
C LYS A 211 -9.20 9.49 6.10
N LEU A 212 -8.96 8.28 5.57
CA LEU A 212 -9.65 7.06 6.01
C LEU A 212 -8.96 6.35 7.19
N SER A 213 -7.76 6.77 7.58
CA SER A 213 -6.95 6.11 8.61
C SER A 213 -6.73 6.97 9.85
N VAL A 214 -7.54 8.01 10.08
CA VAL A 214 -7.37 8.97 11.20
C VAL A 214 -7.10 8.29 12.55
N GLY A 215 -7.85 7.24 12.88
CA GLY A 215 -7.68 6.52 14.15
C GLY A 215 -6.52 5.53 14.22
N ILE A 216 -5.64 5.50 13.20
CA ILE A 216 -4.48 4.61 13.18
C ILE A 216 -3.30 5.31 13.86
N PRO A 217 -2.60 4.64 14.81
CA PRO A 217 -1.43 5.21 15.45
C PRO A 217 -0.30 5.46 14.45
N ALA A 218 0.56 6.42 14.76
CA ALA A 218 1.79 6.63 14.02
C ALA A 218 2.74 5.43 14.17
N ASN A 219 3.59 5.22 13.17
CA ASN A 219 4.69 4.29 13.33
C ASN A 219 5.76 4.89 14.24
N GLU A 220 6.37 4.04 15.08
CA GLU A 220 7.56 4.46 15.81
C GLU A 220 8.69 4.81 14.83
N PRO A 221 9.57 5.76 15.17
CA PRO A 221 10.73 6.10 14.36
C PRO A 221 11.54 4.85 13.99
N LEU A 222 11.98 4.78 12.74
CA LEU A 222 12.76 3.67 12.21
C LEU A 222 14.25 3.93 12.45
N ASP A 223 14.92 3.04 13.18
CA ASP A 223 16.38 3.12 13.33
C ASP A 223 17.11 2.61 12.08
N ALA A 224 18.35 3.04 11.89
CA ALA A 224 19.14 2.72 10.70
C ALA A 224 19.35 1.22 10.49
N LEU A 225 19.59 0.45 11.57
CA LEU A 225 19.86 -0.98 11.47
C LEU A 225 18.59 -1.76 11.11
N GLU A 226 17.48 -1.45 11.77
CA GLU A 226 16.15 -1.97 11.45
C GLU A 226 15.77 -1.63 10.00
N ALA A 227 16.00 -0.39 9.56
CA ALA A 227 15.75 0.05 8.19
C ALA A 227 16.54 -0.78 7.16
N GLN A 228 17.81 -1.07 7.44
CA GLN A 228 18.62 -1.92 6.57
C GLN A 228 18.09 -3.35 6.49
N TRP A 229 17.69 -3.95 7.62
CA TRP A 229 17.12 -5.30 7.64
C TRP A 229 15.79 -5.37 6.89
N ILE A 230 14.91 -4.39 7.08
CA ILE A 230 13.66 -4.26 6.31
C ILE A 230 13.97 -4.12 4.82
N SER A 231 14.91 -3.24 4.45
CA SER A 231 15.28 -3.04 3.05
C SER A 231 15.81 -4.32 2.42
N LYS A 232 16.71 -5.04 3.10
CA LYS A 232 17.28 -6.31 2.64
C LYS A 232 16.21 -7.41 2.56
N ALA A 233 15.24 -7.45 3.46
CA ALA A 233 14.14 -8.43 3.46
C ALA A 233 13.03 -8.12 2.43
N MET A 234 12.95 -6.88 1.94
CA MET A 234 11.93 -6.44 0.98
C MET A 234 12.22 -6.99 -0.43
N MET A 235 11.88 -8.26 -0.64
CA MET A 235 11.90 -8.91 -1.95
C MET A 235 10.58 -8.76 -2.69
N GLY A 236 10.60 -8.66 -4.02
CA GLY A 236 9.38 -8.67 -4.84
C GLY A 236 8.66 -10.04 -4.87
N GLY A 237 7.65 -10.17 -5.73
CA GLY A 237 6.92 -11.43 -5.96
C GLY A 237 7.78 -12.53 -6.60
N ILE A 238 7.25 -13.74 -6.72
CA ILE A 238 7.93 -14.82 -7.46
C ILE A 238 7.90 -14.47 -8.96
N ILE A 239 9.05 -14.56 -9.63
CA ILE A 239 9.19 -14.34 -11.07
C ILE A 239 9.97 -15.53 -11.61
N TRP A 240 9.31 -16.36 -12.41
CA TRP A 240 9.88 -17.57 -12.99
C TRP A 240 9.19 -17.88 -14.31
N ALA A 241 9.91 -18.47 -15.26
CA ALA A 241 9.31 -19.03 -16.47
C ALA A 241 10.18 -20.16 -17.03
N GLN A 242 9.50 -21.11 -17.68
CA GLN A 242 10.15 -22.00 -18.61
C GLN A 242 10.37 -21.23 -19.92
N ASN A 243 11.57 -20.70 -20.10
CA ASN A 243 11.89 -19.84 -21.23
C ASN A 243 11.70 -20.57 -22.56
N ASN A 244 11.15 -19.85 -23.54
CA ASN A 244 10.80 -20.31 -24.88
C ASN A 244 9.80 -21.48 -24.93
N TRP A 245 9.09 -21.78 -23.84
CA TRP A 245 8.04 -22.79 -23.88
C TRP A 245 6.90 -22.35 -24.81
N LYS A 246 6.39 -23.29 -25.60
CA LYS A 246 5.27 -23.10 -26.51
C LYS A 246 4.25 -24.22 -26.30
N GLY A 247 2.98 -23.85 -26.26
CA GLY A 247 1.88 -24.80 -26.18
C GLY A 247 0.62 -24.13 -25.65
N TYR A 248 -0.42 -24.95 -25.52
CA TYR A 248 -1.69 -24.53 -24.93
C TYR A 248 -1.53 -24.29 -23.43
N GLY A 249 -1.88 -23.09 -22.98
CA GLY A 249 -1.83 -22.73 -21.58
C GLY A 249 -3.08 -21.99 -21.11
N ARG A 250 -3.34 -22.07 -19.80
CA ARG A 250 -4.36 -21.25 -19.13
C ARG A 250 -3.69 -20.31 -18.14
N SER A 251 -4.03 -19.04 -18.24
CA SER A 251 -3.52 -17.95 -17.41
C SER A 251 -4.51 -17.62 -16.31
N TYR A 252 -4.01 -17.61 -15.07
CA TYR A 252 -4.77 -17.24 -13.90
C TYR A 252 -4.09 -16.08 -13.18
N ASP A 253 -4.90 -15.23 -12.55
CA ASP A 253 -4.42 -14.06 -11.82
C ASP A 253 -5.25 -13.84 -10.55
N LYS A 254 -4.65 -13.20 -9.55
CA LYS A 254 -5.32 -12.91 -8.29
C LYS A 254 -5.92 -11.52 -8.25
N THR A 255 -7.23 -11.47 -8.03
CA THR A 255 -7.95 -10.21 -7.89
C THR A 255 -7.42 -9.42 -6.69
N SER A 256 -6.65 -8.36 -6.98
CA SER A 256 -6.14 -7.39 -6.00
C SER A 256 -5.39 -8.09 -4.85
N LEU A 257 -4.38 -8.91 -5.17
CA LEU A 257 -3.64 -9.71 -4.19
C LEU A 257 -3.11 -8.86 -3.02
N TYR A 258 -2.31 -7.83 -3.29
CA TYR A 258 -1.73 -7.01 -2.22
C TYR A 258 -2.77 -6.24 -1.41
N PRO A 259 -3.77 -5.56 -2.01
CA PRO A 259 -4.88 -4.99 -1.25
C PRO A 259 -5.60 -6.01 -0.36
N SER A 260 -5.81 -7.24 -0.84
CA SER A 260 -6.46 -8.29 -0.05
C SER A 260 -5.63 -8.74 1.16
N ILE A 261 -4.29 -8.73 1.03
CA ILE A 261 -3.37 -9.02 2.14
C ILE A 261 -3.35 -7.84 3.11
N GLN A 262 -3.30 -6.61 2.59
CA GLN A 262 -3.32 -5.38 3.40
C GLN A 262 -4.54 -5.35 4.33
N GLN A 263 -5.75 -5.57 3.83
CA GLN A 263 -6.96 -5.53 4.66
C GLN A 263 -7.24 -6.81 5.48
N SER A 264 -6.35 -7.80 5.45
CA SER A 264 -6.61 -9.08 6.11
C SER A 264 -6.44 -9.00 7.63
N ALA A 265 -6.82 -10.07 8.34
CA ALA A 265 -6.58 -10.21 9.77
C ALA A 265 -5.10 -10.42 10.15
N LEU A 266 -4.18 -10.41 9.18
CA LEU A 266 -2.75 -10.53 9.41
C LEU A 266 -2.23 -9.30 10.17
N ASN A 267 -1.19 -9.51 10.97
CA ASN A 267 -0.55 -8.44 11.74
C ASN A 267 0.64 -7.86 10.98
N PHE A 268 0.82 -6.56 11.09
CA PHE A 268 1.95 -5.83 10.53
C PHE A 268 2.66 -5.03 11.62
N PRO A 269 4.00 -4.95 11.61
CA PRO A 269 4.71 -4.14 12.59
C PRO A 269 4.54 -2.64 12.34
N ILE A 270 4.32 -1.92 13.43
CA ILE A 270 4.24 -0.45 13.49
C ILE A 270 5.21 0.12 14.54
N GLY A 271 5.58 -0.67 15.55
CA GLY A 271 6.62 -0.35 16.52
C GLY A 271 7.96 -1.03 16.20
N LYS A 272 9.00 -0.68 16.96
CA LYS A 272 10.36 -1.20 16.81
C LYS A 272 10.44 -2.70 17.09
N GLY A 273 11.23 -3.38 16.27
CA GLY A 273 11.64 -4.76 16.55
C GLY A 273 12.79 -4.84 17.57
N LYS A 274 13.01 -6.03 18.12
CA LYS A 274 14.13 -6.34 19.02
C LYS A 274 15.12 -7.26 18.31
N PHE A 275 16.38 -6.84 18.24
CA PHE A 275 17.45 -7.67 17.71
C PHE A 275 17.86 -8.74 18.72
N GLN A 276 18.01 -9.98 18.26
CA GLN A 276 18.34 -11.14 19.08
C GLN A 276 19.26 -12.10 18.31
N ILE A 277 19.97 -12.94 19.06
CA ILE A 277 20.67 -14.13 18.54
C ILE A 277 19.84 -15.34 18.97
N LEU A 278 19.26 -16.03 17.99
CA LEU A 278 18.43 -17.22 18.20
C LEU A 278 19.13 -18.46 17.67
N LYS A 279 18.84 -19.61 18.29
CA LYS A 279 19.30 -20.93 17.78
C LYS A 279 18.45 -21.41 16.60
N ASP A 280 17.15 -21.15 16.63
CA ASP A 280 16.18 -21.44 15.56
C ASP A 280 15.19 -20.27 15.43
N PHE A 281 14.55 -20.11 14.26
CA PHE A 281 13.48 -19.14 14.03
C PHE A 281 12.14 -19.59 14.60
N THR A 282 12.03 -20.84 15.04
CA THR A 282 10.92 -21.34 15.85
C THR A 282 11.27 -21.34 17.34
N ASN A 283 10.28 -21.02 18.18
CA ASN A 283 10.43 -21.10 19.62
C ASN A 283 10.38 -22.55 20.13
N HIS A 284 10.55 -22.73 21.44
CA HIS A 284 10.50 -24.04 22.09
C HIS A 284 9.18 -24.82 21.92
N ARG A 285 8.10 -24.14 21.49
CA ARG A 285 6.79 -24.75 21.19
C ARG A 285 6.58 -25.03 19.70
N GLY A 286 7.60 -24.81 18.87
CA GLY A 286 7.53 -24.96 17.42
C GLY A 286 6.86 -23.78 16.68
N TYR A 287 6.42 -22.74 17.39
CA TYR A 287 5.85 -21.56 16.73
C TYR A 287 6.94 -20.67 16.17
N SER A 288 6.78 -20.25 14.92
CA SER A 288 7.69 -19.28 14.30
C SER A 288 7.62 -17.94 15.03
N HIS A 289 8.78 -17.39 15.40
CA HIS A 289 8.88 -16.02 15.88
C HIS A 289 8.43 -15.05 14.78
N PHE A 290 7.66 -14.01 15.12
CA PHE A 290 7.26 -13.02 14.13
C PHE A 290 8.41 -12.04 13.91
N GLY A 291 9.10 -12.16 12.78
CA GLY A 291 10.28 -11.33 12.55
C GLY A 291 10.91 -11.44 11.17
N ILE A 292 12.08 -10.83 11.08
CA ILE A 292 13.05 -10.90 9.99
C ILE A 292 14.31 -11.61 10.52
N PHE A 293 14.92 -12.48 9.72
CA PHE A 293 15.99 -13.38 10.12
C PHE A 293 17.10 -13.39 9.10
N ARG A 294 18.34 -13.55 9.57
CA ARG A 294 19.49 -13.89 8.75
C ARG A 294 19.61 -15.42 8.70
N ALA A 295 19.37 -16.01 7.53
CA ALA A 295 19.34 -17.45 7.37
C ALA A 295 19.90 -17.87 6.02
N SER A 296 20.69 -18.94 6.01
CA SER A 296 21.04 -19.68 4.80
C SER A 296 19.92 -20.68 4.47
N ILE A 297 19.51 -20.72 3.21
CA ILE A 297 18.54 -21.68 2.69
C ILE A 297 19.21 -22.45 1.56
N GLU A 298 19.13 -23.76 1.61
CA GLU A 298 19.60 -24.64 0.54
C GLU A 298 18.92 -24.25 -0.78
N LYS A 299 19.74 -23.96 -1.80
CA LYS A 299 19.24 -23.59 -3.12
C LYS A 299 18.89 -24.83 -3.92
N LYS A 300 17.61 -25.03 -4.18
CA LYS A 300 17.08 -25.98 -5.17
C LYS A 300 16.48 -25.22 -6.35
N ASP A 301 16.58 -25.81 -7.54
CA ASP A 301 15.89 -25.30 -8.72
C ASP A 301 14.39 -25.57 -8.58
N THR A 302 13.64 -24.54 -8.21
CA THR A 302 12.20 -24.64 -8.01
C THR A 302 11.53 -23.31 -8.37
N PRO A 303 10.38 -23.33 -9.07
CA PRO A 303 9.59 -22.14 -9.30
C PRO A 303 8.85 -21.65 -8.04
N LEU A 304 8.84 -22.46 -6.97
CA LEU A 304 8.00 -22.23 -5.79
C LEU A 304 8.62 -21.30 -4.75
N PHE A 305 9.90 -20.94 -4.87
CA PHE A 305 10.58 -20.14 -3.86
C PHE A 305 11.48 -19.06 -4.48
N ARG A 306 11.49 -17.87 -3.85
CA ARG A 306 12.38 -16.77 -4.23
C ARG A 306 13.48 -16.63 -3.19
N TYR A 307 14.70 -16.97 -3.56
CA TYR A 307 15.88 -16.80 -2.70
C TYR A 307 16.26 -15.32 -2.58
N ASN A 308 16.64 -14.91 -1.36
CA ASN A 308 17.16 -13.59 -1.08
C ASN A 308 18.69 -13.59 -1.22
N TYR A 309 19.22 -12.73 -2.09
CA TYR A 309 20.67 -12.53 -2.24
C TYR A 309 21.36 -12.13 -0.92
N HIS A 310 20.68 -11.40 -0.05
CA HIS A 310 21.24 -10.98 1.24
C HIS A 310 21.10 -12.01 2.35
N ASN A 311 20.48 -13.17 2.10
CA ASN A 311 20.14 -14.15 3.12
C ASN A 311 19.31 -13.58 4.29
N VAL A 312 18.47 -12.58 4.00
CA VAL A 312 17.56 -11.96 4.99
C VAL A 312 16.12 -12.28 4.64
N TYR A 313 15.42 -13.03 5.49
CA TYR A 313 14.09 -13.57 5.20
C TYR A 313 13.10 -13.22 6.30
N THR A 314 11.81 -13.11 5.95
CA THR A 314 10.78 -13.06 7.00
C THR A 314 10.50 -14.48 7.52
N HIS A 315 9.91 -14.59 8.71
CA HIS A 315 9.41 -15.88 9.20
C HIS A 315 8.43 -16.56 8.22
N ILE A 316 7.69 -15.78 7.42
CA ILE A 316 6.77 -16.31 6.40
C ILE A 316 7.54 -17.03 5.31
N ASP A 317 8.63 -16.43 4.84
CA ASP A 317 9.53 -17.05 3.86
C ASP A 317 10.17 -18.31 4.44
N LEU A 318 10.69 -18.25 5.68
CA LEU A 318 11.34 -19.41 6.32
C LEU A 318 10.36 -20.56 6.58
N THR A 319 9.13 -20.25 7.00
CA THR A 319 8.06 -21.23 7.14
C THR A 319 7.75 -21.89 5.81
N ARG A 320 7.69 -21.10 4.72
CA ARG A 320 7.44 -21.64 3.39
C ARG A 320 8.60 -22.50 2.89
N ALA A 321 9.84 -22.09 3.15
CA ALA A 321 11.03 -22.88 2.82
C ALA A 321 11.01 -24.25 3.52
N LYS A 322 10.74 -24.29 4.84
CA LYS A 322 10.56 -25.55 5.57
C LYS A 322 9.44 -26.41 4.97
N ALA A 323 8.29 -25.81 4.62
CA ALA A 323 7.17 -26.54 4.00
C ALA A 323 7.47 -27.09 2.60
N LEU A 324 8.47 -26.54 1.90
CA LEU A 324 8.97 -27.03 0.62
C LEU A 324 10.10 -28.07 0.77
N GLY A 325 10.44 -28.48 1.99
CA GLY A 325 11.56 -29.39 2.24
C GLY A 325 12.94 -28.78 1.94
N LEU A 326 13.06 -27.45 2.02
CA LEU A 326 14.35 -26.76 1.93
C LEU A 326 15.01 -26.73 3.31
N GLN A 327 16.30 -27.04 3.37
CA GLN A 327 17.05 -26.90 4.60
C GLN A 327 17.25 -25.41 4.94
N VAL A 328 16.87 -25.02 6.17
CA VAL A 328 16.99 -23.65 6.67
C VAL A 328 17.92 -23.65 7.88
N THR A 329 18.98 -22.84 7.82
CA THR A 329 19.93 -22.67 8.92
C THR A 329 20.09 -21.20 9.26
N LEU A 330 19.87 -20.80 10.52
CA LEU A 330 20.15 -19.43 10.95
C LEU A 330 21.65 -19.15 10.89
N ILE A 331 22.03 -17.95 10.47
CA ILE A 331 23.43 -17.53 10.44
C ILE A 331 23.90 -17.29 11.89
N GLN A 332 24.99 -17.94 12.29
CA GLN A 332 25.55 -17.91 13.65
C GLN A 332 26.98 -17.33 13.62
N ASP A 333 27.09 -16.02 13.40
CA ASP A 333 28.36 -15.28 13.21
C ASP A 333 28.67 -14.33 14.38
N GLY A 334 28.04 -14.54 15.54
CA GLY A 334 28.22 -13.72 16.75
C GLY A 334 27.49 -12.37 16.73
N VAL A 335 26.82 -12.01 15.63
CA VAL A 335 25.92 -10.85 15.55
C VAL A 335 24.45 -11.27 15.48
N SER A 336 23.53 -10.36 15.84
CA SER A 336 22.08 -10.60 15.85
C SER A 336 21.61 -11.25 14.55
N ASN A 337 20.91 -12.39 14.65
CA ASN A 337 20.41 -13.14 13.49
C ASN A 337 18.88 -13.07 13.37
N ALA A 338 18.21 -12.40 14.31
CA ALA A 338 16.78 -12.18 14.30
C ALA A 338 16.44 -10.74 14.69
N LEU A 339 15.40 -10.20 14.07
CA LEU A 339 14.71 -8.96 14.39
C LEU A 339 13.24 -9.31 14.65
N ILE A 340 12.86 -9.32 15.93
CA ILE A 340 11.57 -9.85 16.40
C ILE A 340 10.60 -8.71 16.72
N TYR A 341 9.37 -8.83 16.23
CA TYR A 341 8.28 -7.89 16.56
C TYR A 341 7.28 -8.56 17.50
N GLU A 342 7.19 -8.03 18.72
CA GLU A 342 6.26 -8.49 19.74
C GLU A 342 4.80 -8.17 19.40
N LYS A 343 3.85 -8.73 20.13
CA LYS A 343 2.41 -8.54 19.84
C LYS A 343 1.97 -7.09 19.95
N GLU A 344 2.57 -6.36 20.87
CA GLU A 344 2.26 -4.98 21.22
C GLU A 344 2.78 -3.99 20.16
N THR A 345 3.81 -4.37 19.39
CA THR A 345 4.39 -3.55 18.31
C THR A 345 3.75 -3.83 16.95
N ARG A 346 2.65 -4.58 16.94
CA ARG A 346 1.95 -5.03 15.73
C ARG A 346 0.48 -4.62 15.75
N ILE A 347 -0.05 -4.39 14.56
CA ILE A 347 -1.46 -4.03 14.34
C ILE A 347 -2.05 -4.86 13.20
N ARG A 348 -3.35 -5.16 13.27
CA ARG A 348 -4.03 -5.90 12.20
C ARG A 348 -4.14 -5.05 10.94
N GLY A 349 -3.91 -5.68 9.79
CA GLY A 349 -4.06 -5.07 8.48
C GLY A 349 -5.47 -4.53 8.22
N SER A 350 -6.50 -5.28 8.63
CA SER A 350 -7.89 -4.85 8.56
C SER A 350 -8.16 -3.54 9.30
N VAL A 351 -7.44 -3.27 10.39
CA VAL A 351 -7.56 -2.01 11.14
C VAL A 351 -6.91 -0.87 10.36
N ILE A 352 -5.69 -1.06 9.83
CA ILE A 352 -4.96 -0.02 9.09
C ILE A 352 -5.60 0.29 7.74
N PHE A 353 -5.94 -0.74 6.96
CA PHE A 353 -6.22 -0.64 5.53
C PHE A 353 -7.65 -0.98 5.14
N GLY A 354 -8.47 -1.54 6.05
CA GLY A 354 -9.81 -2.05 5.74
C GLY A 354 -10.66 -1.02 5.01
N GLU A 355 -10.88 0.14 5.65
CA GLU A 355 -11.69 1.22 5.07
C GLU A 355 -11.18 1.69 3.71
N TYR A 356 -9.86 1.85 3.55
CA TYR A 356 -9.28 2.28 2.29
C TYR A 356 -9.55 1.28 1.16
N VAL A 357 -9.36 -0.02 1.44
CA VAL A 357 -9.55 -1.07 0.44
C VAL A 357 -11.04 -1.23 0.15
N ASP A 358 -11.90 -1.30 1.16
CA ASP A 358 -13.35 -1.45 0.99
C ASP A 358 -13.95 -0.29 0.17
N PHE A 359 -13.59 0.96 0.48
CA PHE A 359 -14.05 2.15 -0.24
C PHE A 359 -13.71 2.09 -1.73
N LEU A 360 -12.44 1.83 -2.07
CA LEU A 360 -12.00 1.80 -3.47
C LEU A 360 -12.47 0.53 -4.19
N PHE A 361 -12.56 -0.60 -3.50
CA PHE A 361 -13.00 -1.86 -4.09
C PHE A 361 -14.48 -1.83 -4.43
N LYS A 362 -15.31 -1.14 -3.62
CA LYS A 362 -16.71 -0.85 -3.94
C LYS A 362 -16.85 -0.10 -5.27
N ILE A 363 -16.08 0.96 -5.48
CA ILE A 363 -16.05 1.72 -6.75
C ILE A 363 -15.52 0.85 -7.89
N LYS A 364 -14.42 0.11 -7.65
CA LYS A 364 -13.84 -0.81 -8.64
C LYS A 364 -14.88 -1.82 -9.15
N ASN A 365 -15.73 -2.33 -8.28
CA ASN A 365 -16.69 -3.38 -8.64
C ASN A 365 -17.91 -2.89 -9.44
N GLN A 366 -18.16 -1.58 -9.47
CA GLN A 366 -19.22 -0.99 -10.31
C GLN A 366 -18.88 -1.04 -11.82
N GLY A 367 -17.61 -1.20 -12.18
CA GLY A 367 -17.15 -1.17 -13.57
C GLY A 367 -17.01 0.25 -14.13
N GLY A 368 -16.81 0.36 -15.45
CA GLY A 368 -16.69 1.65 -16.14
C GLY A 368 -15.39 2.43 -15.86
N ILE A 369 -15.42 3.73 -16.13
CA ILE A 369 -14.24 4.62 -16.08
C ILE A 369 -13.74 4.80 -14.64
N ALA A 370 -14.65 5.06 -13.69
CA ALA A 370 -14.30 5.23 -12.28
C ALA A 370 -13.60 3.99 -11.69
N SER A 371 -14.00 2.79 -12.11
CA SER A 371 -13.36 1.54 -11.70
C SER A 371 -11.87 1.48 -12.10
N GLN A 372 -11.51 1.95 -13.29
CA GLN A 372 -10.11 1.99 -13.74
C GLN A 372 -9.27 2.96 -12.90
N VAL A 373 -9.86 4.08 -12.47
CA VAL A 373 -9.23 5.04 -11.56
C VAL A 373 -9.04 4.42 -10.17
N ALA A 374 -10.11 3.85 -9.61
CA ALA A 374 -10.10 3.20 -8.30
C ALA A 374 -9.06 2.07 -8.23
N LYS A 375 -8.96 1.22 -9.27
CA LYS A 375 -7.96 0.16 -9.37
C LYS A 375 -6.52 0.70 -9.31
N ARG A 376 -6.23 1.80 -10.03
CA ARG A 376 -4.89 2.41 -10.03
C ARG A 376 -4.54 3.01 -8.66
N ILE A 377 -5.48 3.70 -8.02
CA ILE A 377 -5.30 4.27 -6.68
C ILE A 377 -5.05 3.14 -5.67
N LEU A 378 -5.93 2.13 -5.67
CA LEU A 378 -5.88 0.96 -4.78
C LEU A 378 -4.53 0.23 -4.83
N ASN A 379 -4.05 -0.07 -6.04
CA ASN A 379 -2.81 -0.84 -6.22
C ASN A 379 -1.54 -0.03 -5.93
N THR A 380 -1.62 1.31 -5.90
CA THR A 380 -0.46 2.19 -5.69
C THR A 380 -0.10 2.36 -4.22
N LEU A 381 -1.06 2.20 -3.30
CA LEU A 381 -0.90 2.61 -1.91
C LEU A 381 0.32 1.97 -1.23
N TRP A 382 0.41 0.64 -1.22
CA TRP A 382 1.47 -0.04 -0.46
C TRP A 382 2.87 0.38 -0.95
N GLY A 383 3.06 0.53 -2.26
CA GLY A 383 4.32 0.97 -2.86
C GLY A 383 4.66 2.41 -2.48
N ALA A 384 3.65 3.27 -2.33
CA ALA A 384 3.82 4.64 -1.86
C ALA A 384 4.20 4.69 -0.37
N LEU A 385 3.52 3.91 0.48
CA LEU A 385 3.79 3.83 1.92
C LEU A 385 5.14 3.19 2.25
N CYS A 386 5.63 2.30 1.38
CA CYS A 386 6.90 1.59 1.57
C CYS A 386 8.03 2.14 0.68
N GLN A 387 7.85 3.33 0.09
CA GLN A 387 8.72 3.82 -0.97
C GLN A 387 10.17 3.99 -0.46
N ARG A 388 11.12 3.33 -1.16
CA ARG A 388 12.55 3.55 -0.95
C ARG A 388 12.95 4.98 -1.32
N LYS A 389 13.87 5.56 -0.56
CA LYS A 389 14.53 6.82 -0.87
C LYS A 389 15.75 6.50 -1.74
N LYS A 390 15.60 6.76 -3.04
CA LYS A 390 16.66 6.62 -4.03
C LYS A 390 17.05 8.00 -4.54
N THR A 391 18.33 8.20 -4.76
CA THR A 391 18.91 9.30 -5.53
C THR A 391 19.38 8.75 -6.87
N TYR A 392 19.41 9.63 -7.86
CA TYR A 392 19.70 9.23 -9.24
C TYR A 392 20.72 10.18 -9.84
N LYS A 393 21.68 9.62 -10.58
CA LYS A 393 22.57 10.38 -11.44
C LYS A 393 22.55 9.77 -12.83
N THR A 394 22.26 10.59 -13.84
CA THR A 394 22.34 10.18 -15.24
C THR A 394 23.70 10.60 -15.79
N LEU A 395 24.38 9.67 -16.44
CA LEU A 395 25.59 9.93 -17.21
C LEU A 395 25.36 9.64 -18.69
N THR A 396 26.07 10.39 -19.51
CA THR A 396 26.27 10.20 -20.95
C THR A 396 27.72 9.82 -21.24
N THR A 397 28.03 9.38 -22.45
CA THR A 397 29.40 9.17 -22.96
C THR A 397 30.31 10.39 -22.79
N SER A 398 29.75 11.60 -22.86
CA SER A 398 30.44 12.88 -22.68
C SER A 398 30.49 13.39 -21.23
N SER A 399 29.88 12.66 -20.28
CA SER A 399 29.84 13.10 -18.89
C SER A 399 31.20 12.97 -18.22
N LYS A 400 31.58 13.98 -17.42
CA LYS A 400 32.79 13.91 -16.59
C LYS A 400 32.63 12.84 -15.50
N SER A 401 33.77 12.34 -15.01
CA SER A 401 33.81 11.53 -13.80
C SER A 401 33.11 12.24 -12.64
N PHE A 402 32.59 11.45 -11.71
CA PHE A 402 31.93 11.99 -10.53
C PHE A 402 32.18 11.13 -9.31
N ASP A 403 32.20 11.79 -8.16
CA ASP A 403 32.28 11.12 -6.87
C ASP A 403 30.90 10.65 -6.44
N PHE A 404 30.86 9.47 -5.83
CA PHE A 404 29.63 8.94 -5.27
C PHE A 404 29.12 9.89 -4.18
N PRO A 405 27.80 10.12 -4.09
CA PRO A 405 27.26 10.98 -3.06
C PRO A 405 27.66 10.48 -1.66
N ASP A 406 28.11 11.41 -0.80
CA ASP A 406 28.58 11.08 0.54
C ASP A 406 27.54 10.28 1.34
N GLY A 407 27.98 9.16 1.91
CA GLY A 407 27.14 8.28 2.72
C GLY A 407 26.08 7.49 1.93
N GLU A 408 26.12 7.52 0.60
CA GLU A 408 25.25 6.71 -0.25
C GLU A 408 26.00 5.53 -0.88
N VAL A 409 25.29 4.43 -1.10
CA VAL A 409 25.81 3.22 -1.76
C VAL A 409 25.15 3.07 -3.13
N LEU A 410 25.94 2.64 -4.12
CA LEU A 410 25.45 2.32 -5.45
C LEU A 410 24.61 1.04 -5.40
N ASP A 411 23.35 1.13 -5.81
CA ASP A 411 22.46 -0.03 -5.86
C ASP A 411 22.46 -0.73 -7.22
N SER A 412 22.44 0.08 -8.29
CA SER A 412 22.30 -0.42 -9.66
C SER A 412 22.69 0.64 -10.69
N ILE A 413 23.12 0.17 -11.85
CA ILE A 413 23.32 0.97 -13.05
C ILE A 413 22.32 0.46 -14.08
N VAL A 414 21.47 1.36 -14.59
CA VAL A 414 20.41 1.02 -15.55
C VAL A 414 20.69 1.74 -16.87
N PRO A 415 20.87 1.04 -18.01
CA PRO A 415 20.91 1.69 -19.31
C PRO A 415 19.52 2.29 -19.61
N ILE A 416 19.49 3.56 -20.01
CA ILE A 416 18.25 4.29 -20.31
C ILE A 416 18.23 4.87 -21.73
N GLY A 417 19.26 4.58 -22.53
CA GLY A 417 19.43 4.97 -23.93
C GLY A 417 20.74 4.39 -24.48
N GLU A 418 20.99 4.56 -25.78
CA GLU A 418 22.19 3.99 -26.44
C GLU A 418 23.52 4.45 -25.83
N GLU A 419 23.54 5.65 -25.24
CA GLU A 419 24.73 6.23 -24.61
C GLU A 419 24.44 6.84 -23.23
N GLN A 420 23.38 6.36 -22.57
CA GLN A 420 22.93 6.94 -21.31
C GLN A 420 22.73 5.89 -20.23
N TRP A 421 23.29 6.14 -19.05
CA TRP A 421 23.18 5.28 -17.88
C TRP A 421 22.64 6.04 -16.68
N ARG A 422 21.70 5.43 -15.96
CA ARG A 422 21.18 5.94 -14.70
C ARG A 422 21.75 5.14 -13.54
N PHE A 423 22.59 5.80 -12.74
CA PHE A 423 23.11 5.31 -11.48
C PHE A 423 22.07 5.58 -10.40
N GLN A 424 21.75 4.56 -9.61
CA GLN A 424 20.80 4.65 -8.49
C GLN A 424 21.55 4.43 -7.18
N PHE A 425 21.38 5.35 -6.24
CA PHE A 425 22.01 5.25 -4.93
C PHE A 425 20.98 5.25 -3.80
N THR A 426 21.40 4.74 -2.65
CA THR A 426 20.63 4.75 -1.40
C THR A 426 21.53 5.16 -0.26
N ASN A 427 21.02 5.97 0.66
CA ASN A 427 21.63 6.16 1.97
C ASN A 427 21.20 5.00 2.90
N PRO A 428 22.12 4.10 3.33
CA PRO A 428 21.76 2.97 4.19
C PRO A 428 21.23 3.38 5.57
N GLY A 429 21.56 4.58 6.05
CA GLY A 429 21.05 5.14 7.31
C GLY A 429 19.62 5.68 7.20
N ASN A 430 19.14 5.96 5.98
CA ASN A 430 17.77 6.43 5.74
C ASN A 430 17.21 5.93 4.38
N PRO A 431 16.97 4.62 4.24
CA PRO A 431 16.64 4.00 2.95
C PRO A 431 15.19 4.21 2.50
N PHE A 432 14.33 4.85 3.31
CA PHE A 432 12.90 4.99 3.03
C PHE A 432 12.42 6.44 3.12
N LYS A 433 11.41 6.77 2.33
CA LYS A 433 10.66 8.03 2.45
C LYS A 433 9.16 7.83 2.67
N GLY A 434 8.66 6.61 2.55
CA GLY A 434 7.28 6.24 2.88
C GLY A 434 7.00 6.26 4.39
N GLU A 435 5.72 6.16 4.79
CA GLU A 435 5.30 6.15 6.21
C GLU A 435 5.41 4.76 6.84
N TYR A 436 5.19 3.67 6.08
CA TYR A 436 5.09 2.28 6.60
C TYR A 436 6.10 1.30 5.98
N PRO A 437 7.42 1.53 6.06
CA PRO A 437 8.40 0.62 5.50
C PRO A 437 8.38 -0.78 6.14
N ARG A 438 8.05 -0.89 7.44
CA ARG A 438 7.97 -2.17 8.18
C ARG A 438 6.98 -3.17 7.58
N ILE A 439 5.97 -2.70 6.86
CA ILE A 439 4.92 -3.55 6.26
C ILE A 439 5.43 -4.33 5.05
N ALA A 440 6.36 -3.75 4.30
CA ALA A 440 6.74 -4.23 2.97
C ALA A 440 7.25 -5.68 2.95
N PRO A 441 8.21 -6.09 3.82
CA PRO A 441 8.74 -7.45 3.78
C PRO A 441 7.66 -8.50 4.02
N PHE A 442 6.77 -8.27 4.98
CA PHE A 442 5.71 -9.21 5.35
C PHE A 442 4.58 -9.25 4.31
N LEU A 443 4.16 -8.09 3.79
CA LEU A 443 3.17 -7.99 2.73
C LEU A 443 3.62 -8.79 1.50
N LEU A 444 4.87 -8.59 1.07
CA LEU A 444 5.42 -9.25 -0.11
C LEU A 444 5.66 -10.74 0.14
N ALA A 445 6.12 -11.13 1.34
CA ALA A 445 6.28 -12.53 1.71
C ALA A 445 4.97 -13.30 1.73
N HIS A 446 3.88 -12.68 2.21
CA HIS A 446 2.55 -13.28 2.11
C HIS A 446 2.10 -13.46 0.66
N GLY A 447 2.37 -12.49 -0.22
CA GLY A 447 2.10 -12.61 -1.66
C GLY A 447 2.84 -13.80 -2.28
N ARG A 448 4.15 -13.93 -2.00
CA ARG A 448 4.97 -15.06 -2.46
C ARG A 448 4.47 -16.40 -1.92
N LYS A 449 4.24 -16.49 -0.61
CA LYS A 449 3.76 -17.71 0.05
C LYS A 449 2.45 -18.17 -0.59
N PHE A 450 1.51 -17.25 -0.78
CA PHE A 450 0.20 -17.58 -1.34
C PHE A 450 0.28 -18.12 -2.76
N ILE A 451 1.06 -17.49 -3.65
CA ILE A 451 1.24 -17.98 -5.03
C ILE A 451 2.02 -19.31 -5.04
N SER A 452 3.02 -19.44 -4.19
CA SER A 452 3.77 -20.69 -4.02
C SER A 452 2.87 -21.86 -3.58
N GLU A 453 2.01 -21.65 -2.58
CA GLU A 453 1.05 -22.66 -2.12
C GLU A 453 0.02 -22.98 -3.19
N MET A 454 -0.43 -21.97 -3.93
CA MET A 454 -1.39 -22.15 -5.02
C MET A 454 -0.84 -22.99 -6.14
N VAL A 455 0.39 -22.74 -6.60
CA VAL A 455 0.90 -23.46 -7.78
C VAL A 455 1.55 -24.80 -7.42
N GLN A 456 1.82 -25.06 -6.14
CA GLN A 456 2.49 -26.29 -5.69
C GLN A 456 1.82 -27.59 -6.15
N PRO A 457 0.48 -27.77 -6.11
CA PRO A 457 -0.17 -29.00 -6.57
C PRO A 457 0.02 -29.29 -8.07
N TYR A 458 0.38 -28.29 -8.87
CA TYR A 458 0.53 -28.38 -10.33
C TYR A 458 1.91 -27.88 -10.78
N VAL A 459 2.93 -28.02 -9.93
CA VAL A 459 4.26 -27.43 -10.14
C VAL A 459 4.90 -27.88 -11.45
N ASP A 460 4.66 -29.13 -11.84
CA ASP A 460 5.09 -29.77 -13.09
C ASP A 460 4.47 -29.14 -14.34
N LYS A 461 3.29 -28.53 -14.19
CA LYS A 461 2.56 -27.84 -15.26
C LYS A 461 2.81 -26.34 -15.29
N VAL A 462 3.54 -25.78 -14.32
CA VAL A 462 3.83 -24.35 -14.31
C VAL A 462 4.75 -24.01 -15.48
N ARG A 463 4.32 -23.04 -16.29
CA ARG A 463 5.13 -22.48 -17.39
C ARG A 463 5.57 -21.05 -17.14
N ARG A 464 4.84 -20.34 -16.28
CA ARG A 464 5.20 -18.98 -15.86
C ARG A 464 4.58 -18.65 -14.51
N ILE A 465 5.34 -17.92 -13.69
CA ILE A 465 4.84 -17.19 -12.52
C ILE A 465 5.37 -15.75 -12.65
N HIS A 466 4.48 -14.77 -12.52
CA HIS A 466 4.85 -13.37 -12.47
C HIS A 466 3.99 -12.66 -11.43
N THR A 467 4.63 -12.43 -10.28
CA THR A 467 4.04 -11.83 -9.07
C THR A 467 2.84 -12.57 -8.52
N ASP A 468 1.66 -12.28 -9.05
CA ASP A 468 0.33 -12.70 -8.60
C ASP A 468 -0.47 -13.44 -9.68
N GLY A 469 0.10 -13.57 -10.87
CA GLY A 469 -0.41 -14.37 -11.98
C GLY A 469 0.53 -15.50 -12.38
N PHE A 470 -0.05 -16.56 -12.96
CA PHE A 470 0.68 -17.74 -13.41
C PHE A 470 0.01 -18.38 -14.63
N ILE A 471 0.79 -19.13 -15.40
CA ILE A 471 0.32 -19.91 -16.57
C ILE A 471 0.61 -21.38 -16.29
N LEU A 472 -0.40 -22.21 -16.46
CA LEU A 472 -0.30 -23.66 -16.43
C LEU A 472 -0.42 -24.22 -17.84
N GLU A 473 0.40 -25.21 -18.17
CA GLU A 473 0.17 -26.08 -19.33
C GLU A 473 -1.04 -26.97 -19.04
N GLU A 474 -2.01 -26.92 -19.94
CA GLU A 474 -3.27 -27.66 -19.81
C GLU A 474 -3.71 -28.20 -21.17
N ASP A 475 -4.68 -29.09 -21.17
CA ASP A 475 -5.28 -29.63 -22.39
C ASP A 475 -6.53 -28.82 -22.74
N VAL A 476 -6.65 -28.46 -24.02
CA VAL A 476 -7.80 -27.75 -24.58
C VAL A 476 -9.12 -28.51 -24.38
N ASN A 477 -9.08 -29.85 -24.40
CA ASN A 477 -10.25 -30.71 -24.27
C ASN A 477 -10.67 -30.94 -22.81
N ASN A 478 -9.79 -30.62 -21.86
CA ASN A 478 -10.04 -30.82 -20.44
C ASN A 478 -10.55 -29.54 -19.78
N SER A 479 -11.35 -29.72 -18.74
CA SER A 479 -11.75 -28.62 -17.86
C SER A 479 -10.52 -27.96 -17.21
N PRO A 480 -10.57 -26.64 -16.94
CA PRO A 480 -9.50 -25.94 -16.25
C PRO A 480 -9.12 -26.61 -14.92
N LEU A 481 -7.82 -26.71 -14.63
CA LEU A 481 -7.33 -27.24 -13.34
C LEU A 481 -7.88 -26.45 -12.15
N TYR A 482 -8.16 -25.16 -12.36
CA TYR A 482 -8.82 -24.31 -11.39
C TYR A 482 -10.20 -23.87 -11.86
N THR A 483 -11.24 -24.27 -11.13
CA THR A 483 -12.58 -23.70 -11.30
C THR A 483 -12.61 -22.29 -10.73
N CYS A 484 -12.80 -21.29 -11.61
CA CYS A 484 -12.93 -19.89 -11.22
C CYS A 484 -14.36 -19.41 -11.42
N SER A 485 -14.92 -18.68 -10.44
CA SER A 485 -16.20 -18.00 -10.63
C SER A 485 -16.10 -16.93 -11.72
N LYS A 486 -17.15 -16.77 -12.54
CA LYS A 486 -17.23 -15.69 -13.54
C LYS A 486 -17.11 -14.30 -12.90
N ASP A 487 -17.56 -14.14 -11.66
CA ASP A 487 -17.47 -12.91 -10.88
C ASP A 487 -16.24 -12.83 -9.96
N ALA A 488 -15.22 -13.69 -10.17
CA ALA A 488 -13.99 -13.68 -9.36
C ALA A 488 -13.28 -12.31 -9.37
N PHE A 489 -13.44 -11.51 -10.44
CA PHE A 489 -12.91 -10.14 -10.50
C PHE A 489 -13.57 -9.15 -9.53
N LYS A 490 -14.76 -9.50 -9.00
CA LYS A 490 -15.51 -8.74 -7.97
C LYS A 490 -15.23 -9.21 -6.54
N THR A 491 -14.47 -10.29 -6.36
CA THR A 491 -14.18 -10.86 -5.04
C THR A 491 -12.69 -10.69 -4.71
N LEU A 492 -12.38 -10.04 -3.60
CA LEU A 492 -10.99 -9.87 -3.15
C LEU A 492 -10.32 -11.24 -2.96
N LYS A 493 -9.05 -11.36 -3.37
CA LYS A 493 -8.24 -12.58 -3.25
C LYS A 493 -8.72 -13.79 -4.08
N ALA A 494 -9.84 -13.67 -4.80
CA ALA A 494 -10.33 -14.73 -5.66
C ALA A 494 -9.35 -14.99 -6.82
N LEU A 495 -9.21 -16.27 -7.20
CA LEU A 495 -8.52 -16.64 -8.43
C LEU A 495 -9.46 -16.36 -9.58
N LYS A 496 -9.00 -15.64 -10.59
CA LYS A 496 -9.73 -15.44 -11.83
C LYS A 496 -8.95 -16.07 -12.97
N PHE A 497 -9.70 -16.60 -13.91
CA PHE A 497 -9.22 -16.99 -15.20
C PHE A 497 -9.09 -15.73 -16.08
N GLU A 498 -7.93 -15.52 -16.70
CA GLU A 498 -7.70 -14.35 -17.55
C GLU A 498 -7.75 -14.68 -19.03
N LYS A 499 -7.09 -15.77 -19.43
CA LYS A 499 -6.90 -16.11 -20.85
C LYS A 499 -6.52 -17.58 -21.00
N GLU A 500 -6.89 -18.19 -22.12
CA GLU A 500 -6.36 -19.47 -22.59
C GLU A 500 -6.00 -19.39 -24.07
N GLY A 501 -5.30 -20.42 -24.55
CA GLY A 501 -4.92 -20.58 -25.94
C GLY A 501 -3.47 -21.03 -26.09
N GLU A 502 -3.08 -21.22 -27.34
CA GLU A 502 -1.68 -21.41 -27.70
C GLU A 502 -0.87 -20.17 -27.32
N CYS A 503 0.24 -20.37 -26.63
CA CYS A 503 1.11 -19.27 -26.23
C CYS A 503 2.58 -19.63 -26.27
N HIS A 504 3.40 -18.61 -26.47
CA HIS A 504 4.85 -18.64 -26.43
C HIS A 504 5.31 -17.82 -25.22
N VAL A 505 5.74 -18.53 -24.18
CA VAL A 505 6.40 -17.94 -23.01
C VAL A 505 7.87 -17.74 -23.35
N LYS A 506 8.21 -16.58 -23.93
CA LYS A 506 9.62 -16.26 -24.25
C LYS A 506 10.46 -16.19 -22.97
N ASN A 507 9.93 -15.50 -21.96
CA ASN A 507 10.49 -15.42 -20.61
C ASN A 507 9.42 -14.92 -19.62
N ALA A 508 9.78 -14.78 -18.35
CA ALA A 508 8.84 -14.36 -17.31
C ALA A 508 8.19 -12.98 -17.57
N ASN A 509 8.82 -12.09 -18.32
CA ASN A 509 8.29 -10.76 -18.64
C ASN A 509 7.56 -10.69 -19.99
N GLN A 510 7.68 -11.71 -20.85
CA GLN A 510 7.14 -11.67 -22.20
C GLN A 510 6.44 -12.98 -22.57
N VAL A 511 5.13 -12.88 -22.77
CA VAL A 511 4.27 -13.97 -23.28
C VAL A 511 3.54 -13.45 -24.51
N VAL A 512 3.53 -14.25 -25.57
CA VAL A 512 2.77 -13.98 -26.79
C VAL A 512 1.72 -15.06 -26.94
N TRP A 513 0.45 -14.68 -27.00
CA TRP A 513 -0.65 -15.60 -27.26
C TRP A 513 -0.97 -15.57 -28.74
N THR A 514 -1.11 -16.74 -29.36
CA THR A 514 -1.68 -16.87 -30.70
C THR A 514 -3.20 -16.98 -30.59
N VAL A 515 -3.89 -16.39 -31.56
CA VAL A 515 -5.37 -16.38 -31.63
C VAL A 515 -5.88 -17.75 -31.99
#